data_AF-A0A5C3EXP7-F1
#
_entry.id   AF-A0A5C3EXP7-F1
#
_cell.length_a   1.000
_cell.length_b   1.000
_cell.length_c   1.000
_cell.angle_alpha   90.00
_cell.angle_beta   90.00
_cell.angle_gamma   90.00
#
_symmetry.space_group_name_H-M   'P 1'
#
loop_
_entity.id
_entity.type
_entity.pdbx_description
1 polymer ?
#
loop_
_entity_poly.entity_id
_entity_poly.type
_entity_poly.pdbx_seq_one_letter_code
_entity_poly.pdbx_strand_id
1 'polypeptide(L)'
;MTNAPNRFDLFILGPDEKRVEIVEDTRIPNAATFYFNKEDHTLGNMLRHAVLANPAILFCGYRVPHPLEPKVLVKIQTDGSLTPTDALKQGCSKLIAQIGDLKQAWRTEVQMSGAGTVDVGGYGGRMGMDPYDQGGRGYGLDGSAGADQASGYVDI
;
A
#
# COMPACT_ATOMS: atom_id res chain seq x y z
N MET A 1 22.56 22.76 15.14
CA MET A 1 21.96 21.49 14.69
C MET A 1 21.49 21.68 13.25
N THR A 2 22.43 21.80 12.30
CA THR A 2 22.16 22.47 11.01
C THR A 2 22.29 21.57 9.78
N ASN A 3 22.70 20.30 9.96
CA ASN A 3 22.93 19.36 8.85
C ASN A 3 22.02 18.12 8.93
N ALA A 4 20.96 18.16 9.73
CA ALA A 4 19.99 17.06 9.76
C ALA A 4 19.07 17.18 8.53
N PRO A 5 18.93 16.12 7.71
CA PRO A 5 17.99 16.11 6.60
C PRO A 5 16.55 16.20 7.11
N ASN A 6 15.63 16.55 6.22
CA ASN A 6 14.23 16.63 6.59
C ASN A 6 13.66 15.22 6.80
N ARG A 7 12.73 15.06 7.74
CA ARG A 7 12.11 13.74 8.02
C ARG A 7 11.27 13.24 6.86
N PHE A 8 10.68 14.13 6.06
CA PHE A 8 9.87 13.73 4.91
C PHE A 8 10.72 13.10 3.79
N ASP A 9 12.02 13.40 3.75
CA ASP A 9 12.97 12.81 2.80
C ASP A 9 13.13 11.30 3.01
N LEU A 10 12.59 10.73 4.10
CA LEU A 10 12.61 9.31 4.38
C LEU A 10 11.64 8.50 3.51
N PHE A 11 10.50 9.07 3.14
CA PHE A 11 9.41 8.36 2.45
C PHE A 11 8.88 9.08 1.20
N ILE A 12 9.23 10.35 0.99
CA ILE A 12 8.89 11.09 -0.22
C ILE A 12 10.04 10.97 -1.23
N LEU A 13 9.71 10.61 -2.47
CA LEU A 13 10.67 10.54 -3.57
C LEU A 13 11.08 11.93 -4.03
N GLY A 14 12.36 12.10 -4.36
CA GLY A 14 12.82 13.29 -5.07
C GLY A 14 12.26 13.38 -6.49
N PRO A 15 12.32 14.57 -7.13
CA PRO A 15 11.76 14.80 -8.47
C PRO A 15 12.30 13.87 -9.57
N ASP A 16 13.53 13.36 -9.41
CA ASP A 16 14.19 12.46 -10.38
C ASP A 16 14.41 11.03 -9.85
N GLU A 17 13.83 10.69 -8.70
CA GLU A 17 14.07 9.41 -8.03
C GLU A 17 12.96 8.41 -8.35
N LYS A 18 13.34 7.26 -8.92
CA LYS A 18 12.39 6.16 -9.17
C LYS A 18 12.17 5.38 -7.89
N ARG A 19 10.97 4.85 -7.66
CA ARG A 19 10.72 3.99 -6.49
C ARG A 19 11.49 2.68 -6.55
N VAL A 20 11.61 2.11 -7.75
CA VAL A 20 12.32 0.86 -8.00
C VAL A 20 13.25 1.02 -9.19
N GLU A 21 14.51 0.64 -8.99
CA GLU A 21 15.50 0.50 -10.06
C GLU A 21 15.98 -0.95 -10.11
N ILE A 22 16.18 -1.48 -11.32
CA ILE A 22 16.56 -2.88 -11.54
C ILE A 22 17.93 -2.91 -12.18
N VAL A 23 18.85 -3.65 -11.59
CA VAL A 23 20.18 -3.90 -12.14
C VAL A 23 20.39 -5.41 -12.25
N GLU A 24 20.47 -5.90 -13.47
CA GLU A 24 20.78 -7.30 -13.75
C GLU A 24 22.25 -7.60 -13.40
N ASP A 25 22.50 -8.78 -12.81
CA ASP A 25 23.85 -9.20 -12.47
C ASP A 25 24.49 -9.90 -13.68
N THR A 26 25.64 -9.40 -14.13
CA THR A 26 26.37 -9.99 -15.27
C THR A 26 27.26 -11.17 -14.88
N ARG A 27 27.53 -11.35 -13.58
CA ARG A 27 28.44 -12.40 -13.09
C ARG A 27 27.70 -13.67 -12.69
N ILE A 28 26.45 -13.53 -12.24
CA ILE A 28 25.63 -14.65 -11.78
C ILE A 28 24.45 -14.81 -12.74
N PRO A 29 24.26 -16.00 -13.34
CA PRO A 29 23.14 -16.21 -14.25
C PRO A 29 21.81 -16.09 -13.51
N ASN A 30 20.80 -15.56 -14.20
CA ASN A 30 19.43 -15.39 -13.69
C ASN A 30 19.36 -14.68 -12.33
N ALA A 31 20.19 -13.65 -12.15
CA ALA A 31 20.21 -12.84 -10.94
C ALA A 31 19.99 -11.35 -11.25
N ALA A 32 19.23 -10.68 -10.39
CA ALA A 32 19.02 -9.25 -10.46
C ALA A 32 19.01 -8.63 -9.06
N THR A 33 19.46 -7.38 -8.97
CA THR A 33 19.39 -6.56 -7.77
C THR A 33 18.36 -5.46 -7.98
N PHE A 34 17.37 -5.43 -7.10
CA PHE A 34 16.30 -4.44 -7.05
C PHE A 34 16.65 -3.41 -5.99
N TYR A 35 16.69 -2.15 -6.38
CA TYR A 35 16.90 -1.02 -5.49
C TYR A 35 15.55 -0.37 -5.21
N PHE A 36 15.13 -0.43 -3.96
CA PHE A 36 13.94 0.25 -3.46
C PHE A 36 14.36 1.53 -2.76
N ASN A 37 14.02 2.66 -3.36
CA ASN A 37 14.29 3.97 -2.79
C ASN A 37 13.13 4.37 -1.86
N LYS A 38 13.44 5.06 -0.77
CA LYS A 38 12.49 5.51 0.26
C LYS A 38 11.75 4.37 0.97
N GLU A 39 12.44 3.25 1.13
CA GLU A 39 11.94 2.05 1.81
C GLU A 39 12.94 1.60 2.87
N ASP A 40 12.50 0.74 3.78
CA ASP A 40 13.29 0.25 4.91
C ASP A 40 13.18 -1.28 5.10
N HIS A 41 13.66 -1.76 6.25
CA HIS A 41 13.60 -3.16 6.64
C HIS A 41 12.18 -3.74 6.62
N THR A 42 11.14 -2.92 6.78
CA THR A 42 9.73 -3.34 6.77
C THR A 42 9.41 -4.03 5.45
N LEU A 43 9.66 -3.34 4.33
CA LEU A 43 9.42 -3.88 2.99
C LEU A 43 10.49 -4.91 2.61
N GLY A 44 11.77 -4.63 2.89
CA GLY A 44 12.89 -5.50 2.51
C GLY A 44 12.79 -6.90 3.10
N ASN A 45 12.52 -6.99 4.41
CA ASN A 45 12.41 -8.28 5.09
C ASN A 45 11.17 -9.06 4.64
N MET A 46 10.04 -8.37 4.47
CA MET A 46 8.79 -8.99 4.03
C MET A 46 8.93 -9.60 2.62
N LEU A 47 9.50 -8.85 1.67
CA LEU A 47 9.76 -9.34 0.32
C LEU A 47 10.73 -10.51 0.31
N ARG A 48 11.80 -10.45 1.11
CA ARG A 48 12.76 -11.56 1.22
C ARG A 48 12.05 -12.86 1.58
N HIS A 49 11.20 -12.85 2.60
CA HIS A 49 10.49 -14.05 3.03
C HIS A 49 9.47 -14.54 2.00
N ALA A 50 8.73 -13.64 1.38
CA ALA A 50 7.73 -14.00 0.38
C ALA A 50 8.35 -14.63 -0.88
N VAL A 51 9.46 -14.07 -1.36
CA VAL A 51 10.17 -14.56 -2.55
C VAL A 51 10.86 -15.89 -2.24
N LEU A 52 11.54 -16.02 -1.09
CA LEU A 52 12.19 -17.28 -0.68
C LEU A 52 11.20 -18.46 -0.51
N ALA A 53 9.90 -18.18 -0.32
CA ALA A 53 8.90 -19.23 -0.23
C ALA A 53 8.61 -19.92 -1.57
N ASN A 54 9.10 -19.39 -2.70
CA ASN A 54 8.98 -20.03 -4.01
C ASN A 54 10.16 -21.01 -4.24
N PRO A 55 9.91 -22.30 -4.53
CA PRO A 55 10.97 -23.29 -4.72
C PRO A 55 11.89 -23.03 -5.93
N ALA A 56 11.47 -22.21 -6.90
CA ALA A 56 12.30 -21.81 -8.04
C ALA A 56 13.41 -20.79 -7.69
N ILE A 57 13.43 -20.29 -6.44
CA ILE A 57 14.38 -19.28 -5.97
C ILE A 57 15.56 -19.97 -5.31
N LEU A 58 16.75 -19.74 -5.87
CA LEU A 58 18.00 -20.26 -5.32
C LEU A 58 18.54 -19.37 -4.20
N PHE A 59 18.41 -18.06 -4.38
CA PHE A 59 18.87 -17.08 -3.40
C PHE A 59 17.99 -15.84 -3.41
N CYS A 60 17.62 -15.38 -2.22
CA CYS A 60 17.06 -14.06 -2.04
C CYS A 60 17.52 -13.47 -0.70
N GLY A 61 18.12 -12.29 -0.78
CA GLY A 61 18.65 -11.56 0.37
C GLY A 61 18.42 -10.07 0.22
N TYR A 62 18.30 -9.35 1.34
CA TYR A 62 18.20 -7.91 1.33
C TYR A 62 19.25 -7.27 2.24
N ARG A 63 19.63 -6.03 1.94
CA ARG A 63 20.48 -5.21 2.82
C ARG A 63 20.13 -3.73 2.69
N VAL A 64 20.34 -3.00 3.78
CA VAL A 64 20.39 -1.54 3.79
C VAL A 64 21.87 -1.14 3.74
N PRO A 65 22.31 -0.39 2.72
CA PRO A 65 23.74 -0.10 2.51
C PRO A 65 24.26 0.86 3.58
N HIS A 66 23.44 1.82 4.00
CA HIS A 66 23.77 2.78 5.04
C HIS A 66 22.50 3.23 5.78
N PRO A 67 22.49 3.34 7.13
CA PRO A 67 21.27 3.66 7.89
C PRO A 67 20.75 5.09 7.69
N LEU A 68 21.59 6.02 7.22
CA LEU A 68 21.18 7.41 6.95
C LEU A 68 20.49 7.57 5.58
N GLU A 69 20.52 6.54 4.74
CA GLU A 69 19.89 6.55 3.43
C GLU A 69 18.74 5.56 3.41
N PRO A 70 17.48 6.01 3.23
CA PRO A 70 16.32 5.15 3.17
C PRO A 70 16.30 4.38 1.84
N LYS A 71 17.15 3.36 1.72
CA LYS A 71 17.33 2.58 0.50
C LYS A 71 17.56 1.11 0.85
N VAL A 72 16.82 0.23 0.19
CA VAL A 72 16.93 -1.21 0.38
C VAL A 72 17.34 -1.87 -0.92
N LEU A 73 18.32 -2.76 -0.85
CA LEU A 73 18.74 -3.59 -1.98
C LEU A 73 18.23 -4.99 -1.74
N VAL A 74 17.44 -5.53 -2.66
CA VAL A 74 17.00 -6.92 -2.66
C VAL A 74 17.65 -7.63 -3.84
N LYS A 75 18.45 -8.66 -3.57
CA LYS A 75 19.08 -9.48 -4.60
C LYS A 75 18.33 -10.79 -4.71
N ILE A 76 17.91 -11.15 -5.92
CA ILE A 76 17.17 -12.38 -6.23
C ILE A 76 17.95 -13.15 -7.29
N GLN A 77 18.07 -14.45 -7.09
CA GLN A 77 18.60 -15.41 -8.06
C GLN A 77 17.61 -16.57 -8.20
N THR A 78 17.29 -16.92 -9.44
CA THR A 78 16.38 -18.01 -9.78
C THR A 78 17.14 -19.18 -10.41
N ASP A 79 16.49 -20.34 -10.48
CA ASP A 79 17.00 -21.54 -11.17
C ASP A 79 16.92 -21.44 -12.71
N GLY A 80 16.36 -20.35 -13.24
CA GLY A 80 16.15 -20.12 -14.68
C GLY A 80 14.76 -20.53 -15.20
N SER A 81 13.92 -21.16 -14.37
CA SER A 81 12.51 -21.43 -14.73
C SER A 81 11.66 -20.16 -14.75
N LEU A 82 12.07 -19.13 -14.00
CA LEU A 82 11.39 -17.86 -13.84
C LEU A 82 12.39 -16.71 -13.88
N THR A 83 12.00 -15.56 -14.43
CA THR A 83 12.84 -14.36 -14.34
C THR A 83 12.86 -13.81 -12.91
N PRO A 84 13.95 -13.18 -12.44
CA PRO A 84 13.99 -12.53 -11.13
C PRO A 84 12.89 -11.48 -10.94
N THR A 85 12.52 -10.79 -12.02
CA THR A 85 11.45 -9.78 -12.02
C THR A 85 10.09 -10.42 -11.79
N ASP A 86 9.81 -11.56 -12.42
CA ASP A 86 8.54 -12.26 -12.23
C ASP A 86 8.48 -12.95 -10.87
N ALA A 87 9.62 -13.44 -10.36
CA ALA A 87 9.74 -13.93 -8.99
C ALA A 87 9.33 -12.87 -7.97
N LEU A 88 9.82 -11.65 -8.15
CA LEU A 88 9.46 -10.52 -7.30
C LEU A 88 7.97 -10.18 -7.40
N LYS A 89 7.41 -10.10 -8.61
CA LYS A 89 5.97 -9.83 -8.82
C LYS A 89 5.10 -10.87 -8.13
N GLN A 90 5.42 -12.16 -8.30
CA GLN A 90 4.69 -13.25 -7.65
C GLN A 90 4.77 -13.14 -6.12
N GLY A 91 5.95 -12.81 -5.58
CA GLY A 91 6.14 -12.54 -4.15
C GLY A 91 5.25 -11.40 -3.65
N CYS A 92 5.19 -10.29 -4.39
CA CYS A 92 4.32 -9.15 -4.06
C CYS A 92 2.83 -9.53 -4.08
N SER A 93 2.36 -10.20 -5.14
CA SER A 93 0.96 -10.63 -5.24
C SER A 93 0.56 -11.57 -4.11
N LYS A 94 1.47 -12.48 -3.73
CA LYS A 94 1.26 -13.39 -2.60
C LYS A 94 1.14 -12.64 -1.27
N LEU A 95 2.00 -11.64 -1.02
CA LEU A 95 1.92 -10.81 0.18
C LEU A 95 0.62 -10.01 0.26
N ILE A 96 0.18 -9.41 -0.86
CA ILE A 96 -1.08 -8.67 -0.92
C ILE A 96 -2.25 -9.58 -0.55
N ALA A 97 -2.29 -10.80 -1.10
CA ALA A 97 -3.32 -11.78 -0.77
C ALA A 97 -3.27 -12.16 0.73
N GLN A 98 -2.10 -12.52 1.26
CA GLN A 98 -1.94 -12.90 2.67
C GLN A 98 -2.35 -11.80 3.64
N ILE A 99 -1.99 -10.55 3.37
CA ILE A 99 -2.39 -9.40 4.20
C ILE A 99 -3.90 -9.15 4.06
N GLY A 100 -4.46 -9.33 2.87
CA GLY A 100 -5.90 -9.28 2.62
C GLY A 100 -6.68 -10.30 3.45
N ASP A 101 -6.23 -11.56 3.44
CA ASP A 101 -6.83 -12.65 4.21
C ASP A 101 -6.71 -12.38 5.72
N LEU A 102 -5.54 -11.94 6.18
CA LEU A 102 -5.33 -11.55 7.58
C LEU A 102 -6.28 -10.43 8.00
N LYS A 103 -6.45 -9.40 7.17
CA LYS A 103 -7.36 -8.28 7.44
C LYS A 103 -8.81 -8.75 7.59
N GLN A 104 -9.26 -9.65 6.72
CA GLN A 104 -10.61 -10.21 6.79
C GLN A 104 -10.81 -11.08 8.02
N ALA A 105 -9.90 -12.02 8.27
CA ALA A 105 -9.94 -12.89 9.44
C ALA A 105 -9.93 -12.07 10.74
N TRP A 106 -9.02 -11.09 10.86
CA TRP A 106 -8.95 -10.19 11.99
C TRP A 106 -10.25 -9.41 12.21
N ARG A 107 -10.83 -8.85 11.13
CA ARG A 107 -12.09 -8.11 11.22
C ARG A 107 -13.22 -9.00 11.76
N THR A 108 -13.34 -10.23 11.26
CA THR A 108 -14.34 -11.18 11.73
C THR A 108 -14.14 -11.49 13.22
N GLU A 109 -12.92 -11.82 13.64
CA GLU A 109 -12.63 -12.17 15.04
C GLU A 109 -12.89 -11.00 16.01
N VAL A 110 -12.49 -9.78 15.64
CA VAL A 110 -12.73 -8.58 16.46
C VAL A 110 -14.23 -8.28 16.57
N GLN A 111 -15.00 -8.47 15.48
CA GLN A 111 -16.45 -8.31 15.50
C GLN A 111 -17.13 -9.36 16.39
N MET A 112 -16.66 -10.60 16.38
CA MET A 112 -17.20 -11.69 17.20
C MET A 112 -16.80 -11.57 18.69
N SER A 113 -15.65 -10.96 18.99
CA SER A 113 -15.10 -10.85 20.35
C SER A 113 -15.71 -9.71 21.20
N GLY A 114 -16.75 -9.01 20.74
CA GLY A 114 -17.53 -8.09 21.58
C GLY A 114 -16.88 -6.72 21.84
N ALA A 115 -15.86 -6.31 21.08
CA ALA A 115 -15.46 -4.92 21.04
C ALA A 115 -16.54 -4.13 20.29
N GLY A 116 -17.26 -3.25 21.00
CA GLY A 116 -18.42 -2.51 20.51
C GLY A 116 -18.28 -2.03 19.06
N THR A 117 -19.34 -2.26 18.30
CA THR A 117 -19.45 -1.93 16.87
C THR A 117 -19.12 -0.46 16.61
N VAL A 118 -17.97 -0.18 15.99
CA VAL A 118 -17.80 1.09 15.25
C VAL A 118 -18.33 0.83 13.85
N ASP A 119 -19.55 1.29 13.62
CA ASP A 119 -20.23 1.23 12.33
C ASP A 119 -19.50 2.15 11.34
N VAL A 120 -18.70 1.55 10.44
CA VAL A 120 -18.16 2.25 9.27
C VAL A 120 -19.06 1.87 8.11
N GLY A 121 -20.15 2.62 7.99
CA GLY A 121 -21.25 2.37 7.06
C GLY A 121 -20.80 2.36 5.60
N GLY A 122 -20.98 1.21 4.96
CA GLY A 122 -21.11 1.07 3.52
C GLY A 122 -22.59 1.03 3.13
N TYR A 123 -22.92 1.70 2.03
CA TYR A 123 -24.24 1.89 1.42
C TYR A 123 -25.19 0.70 1.51
N GLY A 124 -26.28 0.86 2.26
CA GLY A 124 -27.40 -0.08 2.29
C GLY A 124 -28.48 0.40 3.26
N GLY A 125 -29.59 0.90 2.70
CA GLY A 125 -30.60 1.68 3.41
C GLY A 125 -31.21 1.01 4.65
N ARG A 126 -31.30 1.80 5.72
CA ARG A 126 -32.31 1.66 6.77
C ARG A 126 -32.76 3.05 7.17
N MET A 127 -34.03 3.35 6.88
CA MET A 127 -34.70 4.55 7.35
C MET A 127 -34.81 4.49 8.89
N GLY A 128 -34.34 5.54 9.57
CA GLY A 128 -34.37 5.61 11.03
C GLY A 128 -33.87 6.95 11.55
N MET A 129 -34.79 7.92 11.59
CA MET A 129 -34.85 9.14 12.40
C MET A 129 -33.55 9.66 13.03
N ASP A 130 -33.06 10.81 12.56
CA ASP A 130 -31.94 11.53 13.17
C ASP A 130 -32.26 11.99 14.61
N PRO A 131 -31.44 11.64 15.62
CA PRO A 131 -31.72 11.96 17.02
C PRO A 131 -31.38 13.40 17.44
N TYR A 132 -30.98 14.26 16.50
CA TYR A 132 -30.58 15.65 16.76
C TYR A 132 -31.50 16.71 16.12
N ASP A 133 -32.55 16.32 15.39
CA ASP A 133 -33.53 17.28 14.88
C ASP A 133 -34.62 17.55 15.93
N GLN A 134 -34.26 18.37 16.93
CA GLN A 134 -35.19 18.91 17.91
C GLN A 134 -35.49 20.37 17.57
N GLY A 135 -36.13 20.62 16.42
CA GLY A 135 -36.69 21.95 16.16
C GLY A 135 -36.91 22.36 14.71
N GLY A 136 -37.62 21.58 13.91
CA GLY A 136 -38.02 21.97 12.55
C GLY A 136 -39.52 22.23 12.40
N ARG A 137 -39.96 23.49 12.49
CA ARG A 137 -41.33 23.89 12.09
C ARG A 137 -41.49 23.74 10.58
N GLY A 138 -42.46 22.91 10.18
CA GLY A 138 -43.40 23.07 9.05
C GLY A 138 -42.88 23.56 7.69
N TYR A 139 -43.02 22.70 6.68
CA TYR A 139 -42.93 23.02 5.26
C TYR A 139 -43.93 24.10 4.82
N GLY A 140 -43.42 25.17 4.21
CA GLY A 140 -44.17 26.07 3.34
C GLY A 140 -43.69 25.91 1.90
N LEU A 141 -44.61 25.55 1.00
CA LEU A 141 -44.42 25.46 -0.45
C LEU A 141 -44.70 26.83 -1.08
N ASP A 142 -43.70 27.40 -1.75
CA ASP A 142 -43.70 28.59 -2.64
C ASP A 142 -42.22 28.73 -3.04
N GLY A 143 -41.75 28.66 -4.29
CA GLY A 143 -42.21 29.34 -5.49
C GLY A 143 -41.05 30.20 -6.03
N SER A 144 -40.79 30.13 -7.34
CA SER A 144 -39.91 31.02 -8.14
C SER A 144 -38.42 30.69 -8.36
N ALA A 145 -38.15 30.26 -9.61
CA ALA A 145 -37.22 30.83 -10.59
C ALA A 145 -35.75 31.14 -10.23
N GLY A 146 -34.83 30.60 -11.04
CA GLY A 146 -33.57 31.29 -11.36
C GLY A 146 -32.35 30.42 -11.68
N ALA A 147 -32.03 30.32 -12.97
CA ALA A 147 -30.68 30.35 -13.58
C ALA A 147 -29.57 29.35 -13.14
N ASP A 148 -29.23 28.48 -14.10
CA ASP A 148 -27.93 28.43 -14.79
C ASP A 148 -26.63 28.40 -13.93
N GLN A 149 -25.93 27.26 -13.91
CA GLN A 149 -24.59 27.11 -14.50
C GLN A 149 -24.02 25.70 -14.25
N ALA A 150 -23.55 25.09 -15.33
CA ALA A 150 -22.76 23.88 -15.35
C ALA A 150 -21.30 24.18 -14.94
N SER A 151 -20.71 23.33 -14.11
CA SER A 151 -19.26 23.11 -14.12
C SER A 151 -18.94 21.70 -13.63
N GLY A 152 -18.33 20.93 -14.52
CA GLY A 152 -17.97 19.53 -14.33
C GLY A 152 -16.84 19.33 -13.32
N TYR A 153 -16.88 18.17 -12.67
CA TYR A 153 -15.81 17.61 -11.88
C TYR A 153 -15.26 16.39 -12.64
N VAL A 154 -13.95 16.38 -12.87
CA VAL A 154 -13.20 15.28 -13.49
C VAL A 154 -12.34 14.67 -12.38
N ASP A 155 -12.55 13.39 -12.09
CA ASP A 155 -11.74 12.60 -11.16
C ASP A 155 -10.33 12.37 -11.72
N ILE A 156 -9.33 12.45 -10.83
CA ILE A 156 -7.99 11.87 -10.99
C ILE A 156 -7.85 10.78 -9.93
#